data_AF-A0AAW7D4W1-F1
#
_entry.id   AF-A0AAW7D4W1-F1
#
_cell.length_a   1.000
_cell.length_b   1.000
_cell.length_c   1.000
_cell.angle_alpha   90.00
_cell.angle_beta   90.00
_cell.angle_gamma   90.00
#
_symmetry.space_group_name_H-M   'P 1'
#
loop_
_entity.id
_entity.type
_entity.pdbx_description
1 polymer ?
#
loop_
_entity_poly.entity_id
_entity_poly.type
_entity_poly.pdbx_seq_one_letter_code
_entity_poly.pdbx_strand_id
1 'polypeptide(L)'
;MRNYLLKAIPFFAAVLLVSCGKKEEKQTMPEPVYESERGGATEMSQAEKIALGKQIFEGKGTCASCHIADKKVIGPSVREIIEIYDKHDVSLISFLKGQEEAIVDPAQFIIMQANLEITKKFSDAELEALEAYMRSM
;
A
#
# COMPACT_ATOMS: atom_id res chain seq x y z
N MET A 1 43.38 68.48 -6.15
CA MET A 1 44.55 68.16 -6.99
C MET A 1 44.31 66.78 -7.59
N ARG A 2 44.07 66.74 -8.90
CA ARG A 2 43.80 65.54 -9.70
C ARG A 2 45.11 65.07 -10.32
N ASN A 3 45.11 63.81 -10.81
CA ASN A 3 45.99 63.22 -11.85
C ASN A 3 47.05 62.26 -11.32
N TYR A 4 47.37 61.12 -11.94
CA TYR A 4 46.88 60.27 -13.05
C TYR A 4 47.59 58.91 -12.80
N LEU A 5 47.15 57.73 -13.25
CA LEU A 5 47.38 57.22 -14.60
C LEU A 5 46.88 55.75 -14.65
N LEU A 6 46.17 55.41 -15.74
CA LEU A 6 46.26 54.16 -16.51
C LEU A 6 45.87 52.84 -15.79
N LYS A 7 44.92 52.02 -16.26
CA LYS A 7 44.73 51.56 -17.64
C LYS A 7 43.27 51.12 -17.85
N ALA A 8 42.78 51.37 -19.06
CA ALA A 8 41.55 50.80 -19.59
C ALA A 8 41.69 49.30 -19.86
N ILE A 9 40.70 48.50 -19.45
CA ILE A 9 40.36 47.19 -20.06
C ILE A 9 38.83 47.01 -19.94
N PRO A 10 38.08 46.91 -21.04
CA PRO A 10 36.66 46.57 -20.98
C PRO A 10 36.53 45.05 -20.86
N PHE A 11 36.14 44.54 -19.69
CA PHE A 11 35.82 43.13 -19.51
C PHE A 11 34.30 42.94 -19.62
N PHE A 12 33.89 42.38 -20.74
CA PHE A 12 32.55 41.94 -21.07
C PHE A 12 32.16 40.79 -20.14
N ALA A 13 31.13 40.94 -19.31
CA ALA A 13 30.52 39.84 -18.58
C ALA A 13 29.01 40.00 -18.56
N ALA A 14 28.34 39.20 -19.38
CA ALA A 14 26.90 39.11 -19.48
C ALA A 14 26.30 38.58 -18.17
N VAL A 15 25.23 39.24 -17.72
CA VAL A 15 24.36 38.76 -16.64
C VAL A 15 23.46 37.66 -17.22
N LEU A 16 23.53 36.45 -16.65
CA LEU A 16 22.46 35.47 -16.70
C LEU A 16 22.24 34.92 -15.29
N LEU A 17 21.25 35.46 -14.59
CA LEU A 17 20.74 34.92 -13.33
C LEU A 17 19.89 33.68 -13.63
N VAL A 18 20.49 32.50 -13.62
CA VAL A 18 19.75 31.23 -13.55
C VAL A 18 19.52 30.91 -12.08
N SER A 19 18.37 31.36 -11.58
CA SER A 19 17.81 30.94 -10.29
C SER A 19 17.19 29.55 -10.44
N CYS A 20 17.94 28.50 -10.11
CA CYS A 20 17.39 27.17 -9.87
C CYS A 20 17.12 27.00 -8.37
N GLY A 21 15.95 27.46 -7.94
CA GLY A 21 15.37 27.11 -6.65
C GLY A 21 14.94 25.65 -6.68
N LYS A 22 15.74 24.77 -6.09
CA LYS A 22 15.41 23.36 -5.87
C LYS A 22 14.35 23.30 -4.76
N LYS A 23 13.08 23.21 -5.17
CA LYS A 23 11.97 22.85 -4.28
C LYS A 23 11.77 21.35 -4.36
N GLU A 24 11.85 20.72 -3.20
CA GLU A 24 11.50 19.33 -2.95
C GLU A 24 10.04 19.09 -3.36
N GLU A 25 9.85 18.18 -4.31
CA GLU A 25 8.53 17.70 -4.70
C GLU A 25 8.21 16.46 -3.87
N LYS A 26 7.35 16.69 -2.88
CA LYS A 26 6.69 15.65 -2.08
C LYS A 26 5.90 14.77 -3.06
N GLN A 27 6.34 13.52 -3.21
CA GLN A 27 5.62 12.49 -3.95
C GLN A 27 4.30 12.21 -3.23
N THR A 28 3.27 12.99 -3.57
CA THR A 28 1.89 12.56 -3.41
C THR A 28 1.66 11.51 -4.49
N MET A 29 1.60 10.24 -4.08
CA MET A 29 1.09 9.18 -4.95
C MET A 29 -0.31 9.61 -5.41
N PRO A 30 -0.61 9.65 -6.71
CA PRO A 30 -1.96 9.87 -7.16
C PRO A 30 -2.82 8.70 -6.66
N GLU A 31 -3.89 9.01 -5.93
CA GLU A 31 -5.00 8.06 -5.78
C GLU A 31 -5.43 7.63 -7.18
N PRO A 32 -5.66 6.33 -7.45
CA PRO A 32 -6.27 5.92 -8.69
C PRO A 32 -7.71 6.44 -8.71
N VAL A 33 -7.89 7.61 -9.32
CA VAL A 33 -9.19 8.08 -9.79
C VAL A 33 -9.63 7.10 -10.87
N TYR A 34 -10.57 6.22 -10.54
CA TYR A 34 -11.31 5.45 -11.54
C TYR A 34 -12.32 6.39 -12.21
N GLU A 35 -11.83 7.27 -13.08
CA GLU A 35 -12.71 8.00 -13.99
C GLU A 35 -13.19 7.03 -15.08
N SER A 36 -14.36 6.44 -14.85
CA SER A 36 -15.15 5.78 -15.87
C SER A 36 -16.02 6.83 -16.58
N GLU A 37 -15.68 7.11 -17.84
CA GLU A 37 -16.51 7.83 -18.82
C GLU A 37 -17.80 7.08 -19.21
N ARG A 38 -18.31 6.17 -18.36
CA ARG A 38 -19.62 5.53 -18.55
C ARG A 38 -20.15 5.04 -17.21
N GLY A 39 -21.11 5.77 -16.64
CA GLY A 39 -21.73 5.48 -15.36
C GLY A 39 -22.14 4.02 -15.17
N GLY A 40 -21.74 3.48 -14.00
CA GLY A 40 -22.00 2.13 -13.52
C GLY A 40 -20.72 1.53 -12.93
N ALA A 41 -20.73 1.19 -11.64
CA ALA A 41 -19.62 0.46 -11.02
C ALA A 41 -19.46 -0.88 -11.75
N THR A 42 -18.43 -1.01 -12.57
CA THR A 42 -18.06 -2.28 -13.18
C THR A 42 -17.43 -3.13 -12.08
N GLU A 43 -18.10 -4.23 -11.73
CA GLU A 43 -17.56 -5.29 -10.88
C GLU A 43 -16.17 -5.71 -11.37
N MET A 44 -15.20 -5.76 -10.45
CA MET A 44 -13.83 -6.20 -10.76
C MET A 44 -13.83 -7.66 -11.20
N SER A 45 -13.09 -7.98 -12.26
CA SER A 45 -12.79 -9.37 -12.64
C SER A 45 -11.99 -10.09 -11.55
N GLN A 46 -12.03 -11.41 -11.54
CA GLN A 46 -11.25 -12.21 -10.58
C GLN A 46 -9.75 -11.91 -10.65
N ALA A 47 -9.21 -11.69 -11.85
CA ALA A 47 -7.80 -11.36 -12.04
C ALA A 47 -7.45 -9.99 -11.44
N GLU A 48 -8.34 -9.00 -11.59
CA GLU A 48 -8.18 -7.67 -10.97
C GLU A 48 -8.28 -7.76 -9.44
N LYS A 49 -9.21 -8.55 -8.90
CA LYS A 49 -9.32 -8.80 -7.45
C LYS A 49 -8.03 -9.42 -6.90
N ILE A 50 -7.48 -10.44 -7.55
CA ILE A 50 -6.22 -11.07 -7.16
C ILE A 50 -5.06 -10.07 -7.22
N ALA A 51 -4.96 -9.26 -8.29
CA ALA A 51 -3.91 -8.28 -8.44
C ALA A 51 -3.96 -7.18 -7.36
N LEU A 52 -5.15 -6.66 -7.07
CA LEU A 52 -5.36 -5.70 -5.98
C LEU A 52 -5.07 -6.34 -4.62
N GLY A 53 -5.54 -7.56 -4.39
CA GLY A 53 -5.29 -8.32 -3.17
C GLY A 53 -3.81 -8.53 -2.91
N LYS A 54 -3.02 -8.82 -3.95
CA LYS A 54 -1.56 -8.90 -3.86
C LYS A 54 -0.93 -7.58 -3.42
N GLN A 55 -1.35 -6.46 -4.02
CA GLN A 55 -0.87 -5.14 -3.63
C GLN A 55 -1.21 -4.81 -2.16
N ILE A 56 -2.40 -5.18 -1.70
CA ILE A 56 -2.82 -4.99 -0.31
C ILE A 56 -1.99 -5.86 0.62
N PHE A 57 -1.86 -7.15 0.30
CA PHE A 57 -1.17 -8.14 1.12
C PHE A 57 0.32 -7.83 1.31
N GLU A 58 0.99 -7.37 0.24
CA GLU A 58 2.43 -7.05 0.29
C GLU A 58 2.69 -5.61 0.72
N GLY A 59 1.75 -4.69 0.46
CA GLY A 59 1.87 -3.27 0.73
C GLY A 59 1.03 -2.84 1.93
N LYS A 60 -0.19 -2.33 1.68
CA LYS A 60 -1.05 -1.63 2.66
C LYS A 60 -1.27 -2.41 3.96
N GLY A 61 -1.45 -3.72 3.88
CA GLY A 61 -1.64 -4.59 5.04
C GLY A 61 -0.35 -5.20 5.59
N THR A 62 0.78 -5.10 4.88
CA THR A 62 2.09 -5.68 5.26
C THR A 62 2.04 -7.16 5.67
N CYS A 63 1.05 -7.90 5.18
CA CYS A 63 0.70 -9.25 5.62
C CYS A 63 1.83 -10.24 5.34
N ALA A 64 2.53 -10.06 4.22
CA ALA A 64 3.65 -10.89 3.79
C ALA A 64 4.84 -10.92 4.77
N SER A 65 4.93 -9.96 5.70
CA SER A 65 5.98 -9.96 6.72
C SER A 65 5.82 -11.07 7.76
N CYS A 66 4.58 -11.50 8.00
CA CYS A 66 4.24 -12.49 9.03
C CYS A 66 3.56 -13.74 8.48
N HIS A 67 2.88 -13.64 7.34
CA HIS A 67 2.11 -14.72 6.73
C HIS A 67 2.66 -15.04 5.35
N ILE A 68 3.11 -16.27 5.16
CA ILE A 68 3.58 -16.77 3.87
C ILE A 68 2.79 -18.02 3.47
N ALA A 69 2.93 -18.45 2.21
CA ALA A 69 1.99 -19.40 1.59
C ALA A 69 1.83 -20.73 2.34
N ASP A 70 2.91 -21.49 2.57
CA ASP A 70 2.86 -22.88 3.09
C ASP A 70 3.24 -23.06 4.54
N LYS A 71 3.99 -22.13 5.12
CA LYS A 71 4.67 -22.39 6.39
C LYS A 71 4.45 -21.26 7.39
N LYS A 72 4.30 -21.65 8.65
CA LYS A 72 4.30 -20.74 9.78
C LYS A 72 5.68 -20.07 9.90
N VAL A 73 5.70 -18.75 10.04
CA VAL A 73 6.92 -17.97 10.36
C VAL A 73 6.71 -17.21 11.66
N ILE A 74 6.06 -16.06 11.58
CA ILE A 74 5.58 -15.30 12.74
C ILE A 74 4.10 -15.62 12.95
N GLY A 75 3.31 -15.45 11.89
CA GLY A 75 1.93 -15.89 11.82
C GLY A 75 1.77 -17.27 11.17
N PRO A 76 0.56 -17.87 11.29
CA PRO A 76 0.18 -19.07 10.54
C PRO A 76 0.34 -18.87 9.03
N SER A 77 0.47 -19.98 8.30
CA SER A 77 0.56 -19.90 6.84
C SER A 77 -0.76 -19.42 6.23
N VAL A 78 -0.71 -18.84 5.03
CA VAL A 78 -1.93 -18.40 4.35
C VAL A 78 -2.84 -19.58 4.05
N ARG A 79 -2.29 -20.72 3.64
CA ARG A 79 -3.07 -21.95 3.42
C ARG A 79 -3.74 -22.44 4.70
N GLU A 80 -3.04 -22.44 5.82
CA GLU A 80 -3.60 -22.82 7.13
C GLU A 80 -4.76 -21.88 7.54
N ILE A 81 -4.61 -20.57 7.31
CA ILE A 81 -5.69 -19.61 7.55
C ILE A 81 -6.92 -19.98 6.72
N ILE A 82 -6.76 -20.10 5.40
CA ILE A 82 -7.89 -20.40 4.50
C ILE A 82 -8.55 -21.73 4.87
N GLU A 83 -7.76 -22.79 5.10
CA GLU A 83 -8.28 -24.11 5.48
C GLU A 83 -9.13 -24.08 6.75
N ILE A 84 -8.70 -23.34 7.78
CA ILE A 84 -9.45 -23.26 9.04
C ILE A 84 -10.73 -22.44 8.88
N TYR A 85 -10.68 -21.28 8.22
CA TYR A 85 -11.89 -20.48 8.00
C TYR A 85 -12.93 -21.22 7.15
N ASP A 86 -12.50 -21.94 6.11
CA ASP A 86 -13.37 -22.77 5.28
C ASP A 86 -13.95 -23.96 6.08
N LYS A 87 -13.12 -24.63 6.87
CA LYS A 87 -13.56 -25.77 7.70
C LYS A 87 -14.63 -25.38 8.72
N HIS A 88 -14.52 -24.17 9.27
CA HIS A 88 -15.41 -23.69 10.32
C HIS A 88 -16.60 -22.87 9.79
N ASP A 89 -16.69 -22.67 8.46
CA ASP A 89 -17.72 -21.83 7.82
C ASP A 89 -17.80 -20.42 8.44
N VAL A 90 -16.63 -19.87 8.78
CA VAL A 90 -16.50 -18.51 9.33
C VAL A 90 -15.97 -17.59 8.24
N SER A 91 -16.54 -16.39 8.16
CA SER A 91 -16.10 -15.38 7.21
C SER A 91 -14.75 -14.78 7.62
N LEU A 92 -13.71 -15.01 6.80
CA LEU A 92 -12.42 -14.35 6.96
C LEU A 92 -12.55 -12.83 6.89
N ILE A 93 -13.42 -12.31 6.02
CA ILE A 93 -13.70 -10.87 5.91
C ILE A 93 -14.27 -10.33 7.23
N SER A 94 -15.19 -11.06 7.88
CA SER A 94 -15.76 -10.64 9.17
C SER A 94 -14.68 -10.61 10.26
N PHE A 95 -13.78 -11.59 10.29
CA PHE A 95 -12.59 -11.53 11.16
C PHE A 95 -11.74 -10.30 10.87
N LEU A 96 -11.41 -10.02 9.60
CA LEU A 96 -10.58 -8.86 9.21
C LEU A 96 -11.26 -7.52 9.53
N LYS A 97 -12.60 -7.49 9.64
CA LYS A 97 -13.39 -6.36 10.16
C LYS A 97 -13.44 -6.30 11.69
N GLY A 98 -12.82 -7.25 12.38
CA GLY A 98 -12.86 -7.41 13.84
C GLY A 98 -14.24 -7.75 14.38
N GLN A 99 -15.05 -8.45 13.59
CA GLN A 99 -16.40 -8.89 13.95
C GLN A 99 -16.43 -10.36 14.39
N GLU A 100 -15.33 -11.08 14.23
CA GLU A 100 -15.15 -12.49 14.64
C GLU A 100 -13.94 -12.66 15.55
N GLU A 101 -13.94 -13.72 16.34
CA GLU A 101 -12.79 -14.13 17.14
C GLU A 101 -11.70 -14.78 16.28
N ALA A 102 -10.44 -14.73 16.74
CA ALA A 102 -9.35 -15.44 16.08
C ALA A 102 -9.45 -16.94 16.33
N ILE A 103 -9.76 -17.72 15.29
CA ILE A 103 -9.94 -19.18 15.39
C ILE A 103 -8.71 -20.02 14.98
N VAL A 104 -7.69 -19.39 14.37
CA VAL A 104 -6.50 -20.09 13.84
C VAL A 104 -5.44 -20.31 14.93
N ASP A 105 -4.99 -19.23 15.57
CA ASP A 105 -4.02 -19.28 16.67
C ASP A 105 -4.40 -18.27 17.77
N PRO A 106 -5.45 -18.57 18.57
CA PRO A 106 -5.97 -17.65 19.59
C PRO A 106 -4.89 -17.24 20.62
N ALA A 107 -3.96 -18.15 20.93
CA ALA A 107 -2.89 -17.92 21.89
C ALA A 107 -1.86 -16.90 21.41
N GLN A 108 -1.72 -16.71 20.09
CA GLN A 108 -0.78 -15.74 19.48
C GLN A 108 -1.50 -14.57 18.81
N PHE A 109 -2.83 -14.48 18.92
CA PHE A 109 -3.62 -13.42 18.30
C PHE A 109 -3.17 -12.01 18.69
N ILE A 110 -2.62 -11.83 19.89
CA ILE A 110 -2.09 -10.53 20.35
C ILE A 110 -1.06 -9.93 19.38
N ILE A 111 -0.33 -10.77 18.63
CA ILE A 111 0.66 -10.35 17.63
C ILE A 111 -0.05 -9.75 16.40
N MET A 112 -1.22 -10.27 16.03
CA MET A 112 -2.01 -9.80 14.89
C MET A 112 -2.90 -8.60 15.22
N GLN A 113 -3.18 -8.33 16.50
CA GLN A 113 -4.18 -7.34 16.91
C GLN A 113 -3.89 -5.92 16.38
N ALA A 114 -2.61 -5.50 16.33
CA ALA A 114 -2.23 -4.22 15.76
C ALA A 114 -2.52 -4.13 14.25
N ASN A 115 -2.32 -5.22 13.50
CA ASN A 115 -2.61 -5.28 12.07
C ASN A 115 -4.12 -5.34 11.80
N LEU A 116 -4.92 -5.84 12.75
CA LEU A 116 -6.38 -5.85 12.64
C LEU A 116 -6.97 -4.43 12.63
N GLU A 117 -6.34 -3.48 13.32
CA GLU A 117 -6.71 -2.06 13.27
C GLU A 117 -6.47 -1.41 11.89
N ILE A 118 -5.64 -2.03 11.05
CA ILE A 118 -5.43 -1.62 9.66
C ILE A 118 -6.54 -2.19 8.78
N THR A 119 -6.82 -3.49 8.88
CA THR A 119 -7.80 -4.18 8.03
C THR A 119 -9.24 -3.73 8.26
N LYS A 120 -9.58 -3.31 9.49
CA LYS A 120 -10.87 -2.68 9.83
C LYS A 120 -11.18 -1.42 9.02
N LYS A 121 -10.16 -0.77 8.46
CA LYS A 121 -10.29 0.46 7.67
C LYS A 121 -10.35 0.19 6.16
N PHE A 122 -10.23 -1.07 5.75
CA PHE A 122 -10.33 -1.44 4.34
C PHE A 122 -11.79 -1.42 3.90
N SER A 123 -12.02 -1.05 2.64
CA SER A 123 -13.34 -1.18 2.04
C SER A 123 -13.72 -2.64 1.82
N ASP A 124 -15.00 -2.92 1.59
CA ASP A 124 -15.46 -4.28 1.26
C ASP A 124 -14.74 -4.83 0.02
N ALA A 125 -14.58 -4.00 -1.02
CA ALA A 125 -13.84 -4.38 -2.23
C ALA A 125 -12.36 -4.69 -1.96
N GLU A 126 -11.71 -3.95 -1.06
CA GLU A 126 -10.32 -4.22 -0.65
C GLU A 126 -10.20 -5.54 0.13
N LEU A 127 -11.17 -5.83 1.01
CA LEU A 127 -11.18 -7.07 1.79
C LEU A 127 -11.49 -8.29 0.92
N GLU A 128 -12.44 -8.18 -0.02
CA GLU A 128 -12.71 -9.22 -1.01
C GLU A 128 -11.50 -9.49 -1.90
N ALA A 129 -10.81 -8.43 -2.35
CA ALA A 129 -9.59 -8.57 -3.13
C ALA A 129 -8.48 -9.27 -2.34
N LEU A 130 -8.29 -8.87 -1.07
CA LEU A 130 -7.33 -9.50 -0.17
C LEU A 130 -7.63 -10.98 0.04
N GLU A 131 -8.88 -11.35 0.33
CA GLU A 131 -9.31 -12.74 0.45
C GLU A 131 -9.10 -13.51 -0.87
N ALA A 132 -9.48 -12.93 -2.00
CA ALA A 132 -9.28 -13.55 -3.32
C ALA A 132 -7.80 -13.86 -3.60
N TYR A 133 -6.88 -12.97 -3.21
CA TYR A 133 -5.45 -13.23 -3.32
C TYR A 133 -4.99 -14.32 -2.36
N MET A 134 -5.40 -14.28 -1.09
CA MET A 134 -5.06 -15.30 -0.10
C MET A 134 -5.51 -16.71 -0.53
N ARG A 135 -6.71 -16.82 -1.12
CA ARG A 135 -7.25 -18.07 -1.67
C ARG A 135 -6.54 -18.56 -2.94
N SER A 136 -5.77 -17.70 -3.60
CA SER A 136 -5.00 -18.05 -4.79
C SER A 136 -3.59 -18.60 -4.49
N MET A 137 -3.18 -18.66 -3.21
CA MET A 137 -1.84 -19.06 -2.76
C MET A 137 -1.64 -20.56 -2.52
#